data_AF-A0A6N9VID0-F1
#
_entry.id   AF-A0A6N9VID0-F1
#
_cell.length_a   1.000
_cell.length_b   1.000
_cell.length_c   1.000
_cell.angle_alpha   90.00
_cell.angle_beta   90.00
_cell.angle_gamma   90.00
#
_symmetry.space_group_name_H-M   'P 1'
#
loop_
_entity.id
_entity.type
_entity.pdbx_description
1 polymer ?
#
loop_
_entity_poly.entity_id
_entity_poly.type
_entity_poly.pdbx_seq_one_letter_code
_entity_poly.pdbx_strand_id
1 'polypeptide(L)'
;TASPVRLLWLAARRDRSTFTSGAGLDYDTLVKGELDPATLARFAATLTGQGLDPADYHLLPVHPWQWWNKLSVTFAAEVAQQRLVLLG
;
A
#
# COMPACT_ATOMS: atom_id res chain seq x y z
N THR A 1 8.12 -19.58 -19.88
CA THR A 1 8.80 -18.28 -19.87
C THR A 1 8.32 -17.51 -18.66
N ALA A 2 9.23 -17.05 -17.78
CA ALA A 2 8.84 -16.28 -16.61
C ALA A 2 8.79 -14.79 -16.99
N SER A 3 7.59 -14.23 -17.11
CA SER A 3 7.43 -12.80 -17.35
C SER A 3 7.65 -12.04 -16.05
N PRO A 4 8.42 -10.94 -16.05
CA PRO A 4 8.63 -10.14 -14.86
C PRO A 4 7.31 -9.51 -14.39
N VAL A 5 7.01 -9.63 -13.10
CA VAL A 5 5.83 -9.04 -12.48
C VAL A 5 6.24 -7.79 -11.71
N ARG A 6 5.53 -6.68 -11.95
CA ARG A 6 5.62 -5.48 -11.12
C ARG A 6 4.48 -5.50 -10.12
N LEU A 7 4.80 -5.47 -8.83
CA LEU A 7 3.81 -5.34 -7.77
C LEU A 7 3.23 -3.92 -7.81
N LEU A 8 1.93 -3.82 -7.51
CA LEU A 8 1.31 -2.53 -7.23
C LEU A 8 1.41 -2.26 -5.74
N TRP A 9 1.42 -0.99 -5.37
CA TRP A 9 1.36 -0.57 -3.98
C TRP A 9 0.01 0.02 -3.62
N LEU A 10 -0.53 -0.40 -2.48
CA LEU A 10 -1.73 0.15 -1.87
C LEU A 10 -1.37 0.78 -0.52
N ALA A 11 -2.03 1.87 -0.17
CA ALA A 11 -2.11 2.35 1.21
C ALA A 11 -3.43 1.86 1.82
N ALA A 12 -3.37 1.06 2.89
CA ALA A 12 -4.53 0.66 3.67
C ALA A 12 -4.53 1.38 5.02
N ARG A 13 -5.66 1.90 5.48
CA ARG A 13 -5.72 2.54 6.81
C ARG A 13 -5.34 1.57 7.92
N ARG A 14 -4.62 2.09 8.92
CA ARG A 14 -4.17 1.33 10.09
C ARG A 14 -5.32 0.81 10.96
N ASP A 15 -6.47 1.47 10.96
CA ASP A 15 -7.68 1.02 11.66
C ASP A 15 -8.32 -0.23 11.03
N ARG A 16 -7.94 -0.58 9.79
CA ARG A 16 -8.42 -1.74 9.02
C ARG A 16 -7.31 -2.69 8.59
N SER A 17 -6.07 -2.44 9.00
CA SER A 17 -4.93 -3.27 8.63
C SER A 17 -4.01 -3.49 9.82
N THR A 18 -3.60 -4.74 10.01
CA THR A 18 -2.64 -5.12 11.05
C THR A 18 -1.36 -5.56 10.38
N PHE A 19 -0.25 -4.92 10.75
CA PHE A 19 1.08 -5.39 10.42
C PHE A 19 1.56 -6.35 11.50
N THR A 20 2.02 -7.52 11.09
CA THR A 20 2.58 -8.54 11.98
C THR A 20 3.94 -8.96 11.43
N SER A 21 4.97 -8.96 12.27
CA SER A 21 6.34 -9.30 11.92
C SER A 21 6.98 -10.19 12.97
N GLY A 22 8.10 -10.82 12.60
CA GLY A 22 8.95 -11.53 13.55
C GLY A 22 9.58 -10.57 14.56
N ALA A 23 10.00 -11.10 15.71
CA ALA A 23 10.64 -10.31 16.76
C ALA A 23 11.86 -9.55 16.23
N GLY A 24 11.93 -8.24 16.50
CA GLY A 24 13.04 -7.37 16.11
C GLY A 24 12.90 -6.67 14.75
N LEU A 25 11.81 -6.89 14.02
CA LEU A 25 11.52 -6.17 12.77
C LEU A 25 10.27 -5.30 12.95
N ASP A 26 10.42 -3.98 12.88
CA ASP A 26 9.29 -3.07 12.84
C ASP A 26 8.89 -2.71 11.39
N TYR A 27 7.72 -2.11 11.26
CA TYR A 27 7.14 -1.76 9.98
C TYR A 27 7.99 -0.74 9.20
N ASP A 28 8.51 0.27 9.90
CA ASP A 28 9.26 1.37 9.29
C ASP A 28 10.60 0.89 8.73
N THR A 29 11.29 0.02 9.48
CA THR A 29 12.53 -0.63 9.07
C THR A 29 12.30 -1.53 7.86
N LEU A 30 11.23 -2.33 7.86
CA LEU A 30 10.88 -3.18 6.71
C LEU A 30 10.65 -2.32 5.46
N VAL A 31 9.78 -1.33 5.55
CA VAL A 31 9.39 -0.50 4.41
C VAL A 31 10.58 0.27 3.85
N LYS A 32 11.44 0.84 4.70
CA LYS A 32 12.66 1.55 4.27
C LYS A 32 13.71 0.62 3.65
N GLY A 33 13.69 -0.67 3.98
CA GLY A 33 14.55 -1.68 3.36
C GLY A 33 14.07 -2.11 1.96
N GLU A 34 12.75 -2.14 1.74
CA GLU A 34 12.13 -2.61 0.49
C GLU A 34 11.89 -1.48 -0.53
N LEU A 35 11.67 -0.25 -0.07
CA LEU A 35 11.36 0.90 -0.92
C LEU A 35 12.40 2.00 -0.79
N ASP A 36 12.84 2.50 -1.94
CA ASP A 36 13.74 3.64 -1.96
C ASP A 36 13.05 4.92 -1.44
N PRO A 37 13.83 5.88 -0.89
CA PRO A 37 13.27 7.11 -0.32
C PRO A 37 12.45 7.95 -1.30
N ALA A 38 12.77 7.93 -2.60
CA ALA A 38 12.03 8.69 -3.60
C ALA A 38 10.65 8.08 -3.86
N THR A 39 10.55 6.74 -3.87
CA THR A 39 9.28 6.02 -3.94
C THR A 39 8.41 6.29 -2.71
N LEU A 40 8.98 6.28 -1.51
CA LEU A 40 8.26 6.64 -0.28
C LEU A 40 7.76 8.08 -0.29
N ALA A 41 8.60 9.03 -0.73
CA ALA A 41 8.20 10.43 -0.87
C ALA A 41 7.06 10.60 -1.88
N ARG A 42 7.10 9.88 -3.01
CA ARG A 42 6.01 9.89 -4.00
C ARG A 42 4.71 9.36 -3.40
N PHE A 43 4.75 8.25 -2.66
CA PHE A 43 3.56 7.70 -2.02
C PHE A 43 2.96 8.64 -0.98
N ALA A 44 3.80 9.28 -0.17
CA ALA A 44 3.36 10.31 0.77
C ALA A 44 2.74 11.52 0.04
N ALA A 45 3.34 11.96 -1.08
CA ALA A 45 2.80 13.04 -1.91
C ALA A 45 1.42 12.68 -2.50
N THR A 46 1.22 11.43 -2.94
CA THR A 46 -0.08 10.96 -3.44
C THR A 46 -1.16 10.99 -2.35
N LEU A 47 -0.84 10.58 -1.12
CA LEU A 47 -1.80 10.59 0.00
C LEU A 47 -2.12 12.02 0.46
N THR A 48 -1.10 12.84 0.66
CA THR A 48 -1.26 14.24 1.08
C THR A 48 -2.00 15.07 0.03
N GLY A 49 -1.78 14.81 -1.26
CA GLY A 49 -2.53 15.42 -2.36
C GLY A 49 -4.02 15.07 -2.36
N GLN A 50 -4.43 13.99 -1.69
CA GLN A 50 -5.83 13.61 -1.46
C GLN A 50 -6.36 14.07 -0.08
N GLY A 51 -5.59 14.87 0.66
CA GLY A 51 -5.95 15.33 2.00
C GLY A 51 -5.81 14.25 3.09
N LEU A 52 -5.07 13.17 2.81
CA LEU A 52 -4.87 12.05 3.73
C LEU A 52 -3.52 12.16 4.43
N ASP A 53 -3.46 11.75 5.70
CA ASP A 53 -2.21 11.66 6.46
C ASP A 53 -1.51 10.32 6.16
N PRO A 54 -0.29 10.30 5.58
CA PRO A 54 0.46 9.06 5.37
C PRO A 54 0.69 8.21 6.62
N ALA A 55 0.75 8.83 7.81
CA ALA A 55 0.93 8.13 9.07
C ALA A 55 -0.26 7.22 9.43
N ASP A 56 -1.44 7.52 8.90
CA ASP A 56 -2.66 6.74 9.12
C ASP A 56 -2.76 5.48 8.26
N TYR A 57 -1.74 5.20 7.44
CA TYR A 57 -1.76 4.10 6.48
C TYR A 57 -0.56 3.15 6.63
N HIS A 58 -0.79 1.90 6.27
CA HIS A 58 0.24 0.93 5.91
C HIS A 58 0.29 0.82 4.38
N LEU A 59 1.49 0.84 3.82
CA LEU A 59 1.82 0.41 2.47
C LEU A 59 1.83 -1.13 2.37
N LEU A 60 1.13 -1.67 1.39
CA LEU A 60 1.05 -3.10 1.09
C LEU A 60 1.33 -3.34 -0.40
N PRO A 61 2.23 -4.26 -0.75
CA PRO A 61 2.36 -4.71 -2.12
C PRO A 61 1.23 -5.69 -2.45
N VAL A 62 0.61 -5.51 -3.62
CA VAL A 62 -0.39 -6.43 -4.16
C VAL A 62 -0.02 -6.87 -5.55
N HIS A 63 -0.32 -8.13 -5.85
CA HIS A 63 -0.13 -8.65 -7.19
C HIS A 63 -1.15 -8.01 -8.14
N PRO A 64 -0.73 -7.58 -9.35
CA PRO A 64 -1.62 -7.08 -10.40
C PRO A 64 -2.92 -7.87 -10.54
N TRP A 65 -2.80 -9.17 -10.81
CA TRP A 65 -3.96 -10.02 -11.02
C TRP A 65 -4.96 -9.97 -9.85
N GLN A 66 -4.50 -9.88 -8.60
CA GLN A 66 -5.38 -9.75 -7.44
C GLN A 66 -6.10 -8.40 -7.40
N TRP A 67 -5.43 -7.31 -7.78
CA TRP A 67 -6.04 -6.00 -7.91
C TRP A 67 -7.17 -6.00 -8.95
N TRP A 68 -6.86 -6.41 -10.18
CA TRP A 68 -7.81 -6.34 -11.31
C TRP A 68 -8.96 -7.34 -11.22
N ASN A 69 -8.74 -8.53 -10.65
CA ASN A 69 -9.74 -9.61 -10.69
C ASN A 69 -10.57 -9.73 -9.40
N LYS A 70 -10.12 -9.13 -8.28
CA LYS A 70 -10.77 -9.30 -6.97
C LYS A 70 -10.97 -7.99 -6.21
N LEU A 71 -9.93 -7.15 -6.09
CA LEU A 71 -9.98 -5.98 -5.21
C LEU A 71 -10.76 -4.80 -5.79
N SER A 72 -10.62 -4.51 -7.09
CA SER A 72 -11.32 -3.38 -7.75
C SER A 72 -12.84 -3.47 -7.67
N VAL A 73 -13.40 -4.69 -7.62
CA VAL A 73 -14.85 -4.93 -7.56
C VAL A 73 -15.33 -5.17 -6.12
N THR A 74 -14.64 -6.00 -5.34
CA THR A 74 -15.08 -6.38 -3.99
C THR A 74 -14.83 -5.28 -2.96
N PHE A 75 -13.77 -4.48 -3.14
CA PHE A 75 -13.36 -3.42 -2.21
C PHE A 75 -13.65 -2.02 -2.76
N ALA A 76 -14.51 -1.89 -3.77
CA ALA A 76 -14.89 -0.60 -4.36
C ALA A 76 -15.38 0.40 -3.29
N ALA A 77 -16.12 -0.08 -2.28
CA ALA A 77 -16.58 0.73 -1.16
C ALA A 77 -15.44 1.23 -0.27
N GLU A 78 -14.40 0.43 -0.05
CA GLU A 78 -13.23 0.79 0.75
C GLU A 78 -12.32 1.77 -0.01
N VAL A 79 -12.24 1.65 -1.33
CA VAL A 79 -11.57 2.63 -2.21
C VAL A 79 -12.34 3.95 -2.22
N ALA A 80 -13.67 3.92 -2.35
CA ALA A 80 -14.51 5.11 -2.30
C ALA A 80 -14.43 5.84 -0.94
N GLN A 81 -14.21 5.09 0.15
CA GLN A 81 -14.07 5.62 1.51
C GLN A 81 -12.60 5.95 1.86
N GLN A 82 -11.68 5.92 0.89
CA GLN A 82 -10.25 6.18 1.08
C GLN A 82 -9.60 5.31 2.17
N ARG A 83 -10.17 4.14 2.46
CA ARG A 83 -9.57 3.14 3.35
C ARG A 83 -8.51 2.32 2.65
N LEU A 84 -8.60 2.22 1.32
CA LEU A 84 -7.60 1.65 0.42
C LEU A 84 -7.33 2.64 -0.71
N VAL A 85 -6.07 3.06 -0.87
CA VAL A 85 -5.65 4.01 -1.91
C VAL A 85 -4.60 3.34 -2.79
N LEU A 86 -4.79 3.35 -4.12
CA LEU A 86 -3.81 2.85 -5.07
C LEU A 86 -2.70 3.88 -5.28
N LEU A 87 -1.45 3.46 -5.09
CA LEU A 87 -0.26 4.31 -5.17
C LEU A 87 0.59 4.09 -6.42
N GLY A 88 0.35 3.00 -7.15
CA GLY A 88 1.01 2.68 -8.43
C GLY A 88 1.73 1.35 -8.43
#